data_AF-A0A2X1NBR5-F1
#
_entry.id   AF-A0A2X1NBR5-F1
#
_cell.length_a   1.000
_cell.length_b   1.000
_cell.length_c   1.000
_cell.angle_alpha   90.00
_cell.angle_beta   90.00
_cell.angle_gamma   90.00
#
_symmetry.space_group_name_H-M   'P 1'
#
loop_
_entity.id
_entity.type
_entity.pdbx_description
1 polymer ?
#
loop_
_entity_poly.entity_id
_entity_poly.type
_entity_poly.pdbx_seq_one_letter_code
_entity_poly.pdbx_strand_id
1 'polypeptide(L)'
;MSRLGVPVVCTVIGEGGSGGALAIGVGDKVNMLQYSTYSVISPEGCASILWKSADKAPLAAEAMGIIAPRLKELKLIDSIIPEPLGGAHRNPEAMAASLKAQLLADLADLDVLSTEDLKNRRYQRLMSYGYA
;
A
#
# COMPACT_ATOMS: atom_id res chain seq x y z
N MET A 1 12.96 3.93 9.19
CA MET A 1 11.70 4.69 9.06
C MET A 1 10.82 4.66 10.32
N SER A 2 10.63 3.51 10.99
CA SER A 2 9.71 3.41 12.14
C SER A 2 9.91 4.44 13.27
N ARG A 3 11.15 4.91 13.48
CA ARG A 3 11.51 5.88 14.53
C ARG A 3 11.35 7.37 14.14
N LEU A 4 10.90 7.69 12.93
CA LEU A 4 10.76 9.09 12.48
C LEU A 4 9.76 9.86 13.36
N GLY A 5 10.09 11.08 13.75
CA GLY A 5 9.27 11.92 14.64
C GLY A 5 8.24 12.80 13.95
N VAL A 6 7.91 12.51 12.69
CA VAL A 6 6.97 13.28 11.86
C VAL A 6 5.94 12.33 11.24
N PRO A 7 4.77 12.84 10.83
CA PRO A 7 3.82 12.08 10.01
C PRO A 7 4.46 11.56 8.72
N VAL A 8 4.18 10.30 8.38
CA VAL A 8 4.63 9.67 7.13
C VAL A 8 3.43 9.02 6.46
N VAL A 9 3.05 9.52 5.28
CA VAL A 9 1.98 8.92 4.46
C VAL A 9 2.63 8.25 3.25
N CYS A 10 2.46 6.93 3.13
CA CYS A 10 2.96 6.14 2.01
C CYS A 10 1.80 5.86 1.06
N THR A 11 1.99 6.03 -0.26
CA THR A 11 0.97 5.64 -1.25
C THR A 11 1.61 4.82 -2.36
N VAL A 12 1.08 3.62 -2.61
CA VAL A 12 1.47 2.83 -3.79
C VAL A 12 0.70 3.36 -5.00
N ILE A 13 1.43 3.98 -5.94
CA ILE A 13 0.84 4.59 -7.15
C ILE A 13 0.91 3.71 -8.40
N GLY A 14 1.52 2.54 -8.29
CA GLY A 14 1.76 1.62 -9.40
C GLY A 14 2.09 0.24 -8.85
N GLU A 15 3.33 -0.21 -9.00
CA GLU A 15 3.77 -1.50 -8.48
C GLU A 15 4.57 -1.37 -7.18
N GLY A 16 4.07 -2.00 -6.11
CA GLY A 16 4.75 -2.16 -4.83
C GLY A 16 5.49 -3.50 -4.77
N GLY A 17 6.71 -3.55 -5.29
CA GLY A 17 7.51 -4.77 -5.33
C GLY A 17 8.36 -5.01 -4.08
N SER A 18 8.03 -6.04 -3.32
CA SER A 18 8.88 -6.67 -2.29
C SER A 18 9.48 -5.69 -1.27
N GLY A 19 10.67 -6.02 -0.76
CA GLY A 19 11.43 -5.21 0.18
C GLY A 19 11.86 -3.85 -0.38
N GLY A 20 12.01 -3.73 -1.71
CA GLY A 20 12.38 -2.48 -2.37
C GLY A 20 11.30 -1.40 -2.19
N ALA A 21 10.02 -1.77 -2.39
CA ALA A 21 8.90 -0.89 -2.07
C ALA A 21 8.78 -0.65 -0.56
N LEU A 22 8.95 -1.69 0.26
CA LEU A 22 8.86 -1.57 1.72
C LEU A 22 9.95 -0.67 2.33
N ALA A 23 11.12 -0.55 1.68
CA ALA A 23 12.22 0.30 2.14
C ALA A 23 11.79 1.76 2.36
N ILE A 24 10.75 2.21 1.65
CA ILE A 24 10.10 3.52 1.79
C ILE A 24 8.60 3.43 2.15
N GLY A 25 8.10 2.24 2.44
CA GLY A 25 6.68 1.95 2.69
C GLY A 25 6.28 1.93 4.17
N VAL A 26 7.21 2.16 5.09
CA VAL A 26 6.94 2.15 6.54
C VAL A 26 6.44 3.53 6.99
N GLY A 27 5.14 3.79 6.78
CA GLY A 27 4.46 5.06 7.14
C GLY A 27 3.25 4.87 8.06
N ASP A 28 2.79 5.97 8.67
CA ASP A 28 1.62 6.12 9.57
C ASP A 28 0.27 5.87 8.93
N LYS A 29 0.20 6.12 7.64
CA LYS A 29 -0.89 5.77 6.75
C LYS A 29 -0.28 5.14 5.51
N VAL A 30 -0.86 4.04 5.05
CA VAL A 30 -0.47 3.34 3.83
C VAL A 30 -1.68 3.26 2.92
N ASN A 31 -1.62 4.00 1.82
CA ASN A 31 -2.67 4.06 0.82
C ASN A 31 -2.26 3.27 -0.42
N MET A 32 -3.25 2.83 -1.19
CA MET A 32 -3.03 2.24 -2.51
C MET A 32 -3.98 2.87 -3.53
N LEU A 33 -3.50 3.13 -4.75
CA LEU A 33 -4.41 3.42 -5.86
C LEU A 33 -5.21 2.16 -6.22
N GLN A 34 -6.41 2.35 -6.76
CA GLN A 34 -7.35 1.28 -7.06
C GLN A 34 -6.77 0.12 -7.88
N TYR A 35 -5.92 0.40 -8.87
CA TYR A 35 -5.29 -0.58 -9.74
C TYR A 35 -3.79 -0.78 -9.45
N SER A 36 -3.28 -0.19 -8.37
CA SER A 36 -1.93 -0.50 -7.88
C SER A 36 -1.88 -1.90 -7.26
N THR A 37 -0.69 -2.50 -7.26
CA THR A 37 -0.44 -3.82 -6.67
C THR A 37 0.63 -3.73 -5.59
N TYR A 38 0.59 -4.63 -4.61
CA TYR A 38 1.64 -4.77 -3.60
C TYR A 38 1.87 -6.25 -3.32
N SER A 39 3.11 -6.73 -3.49
CA SER A 39 3.45 -8.13 -3.28
C SER A 39 4.83 -8.33 -2.66
N VAL A 40 5.03 -9.47 -2.00
CA VAL A 40 6.34 -9.86 -1.44
C VAL A 40 7.31 -10.36 -2.53
N ILE A 41 6.77 -10.87 -3.62
CA ILE A 41 7.47 -11.40 -4.80
C ILE A 41 6.63 -11.10 -6.04
N SER A 42 7.25 -10.94 -7.22
CA SER A 42 6.49 -10.78 -8.45
C SER A 42 5.65 -12.04 -8.74
N PRO A 43 4.47 -11.91 -9.38
CA PRO A 43 3.66 -13.05 -9.76
C PRO A 43 4.40 -14.10 -10.60
N GLU A 44 5.26 -13.66 -11.53
CA GLU A 44 6.08 -14.52 -12.39
C GLU A 44 7.12 -15.30 -11.57
N GLY A 45 7.75 -14.63 -10.60
CA GLY A 45 8.69 -15.26 -9.67
C GLY A 45 7.99 -16.33 -8.83
N CYS A 46 6.84 -16.00 -8.25
CA CYS A 46 6.02 -16.95 -7.48
C CYS A 46 5.59 -18.16 -8.33
N ALA A 47 5.11 -17.91 -9.54
CA ALA A 47 4.65 -18.95 -10.46
C ALA A 47 5.78 -19.90 -10.89
N SER A 48 6.96 -19.36 -11.22
CA SER A 48 8.13 -20.18 -11.58
C SER A 48 8.60 -21.08 -10.42
N ILE A 49 8.45 -20.65 -9.17
CA ILE A 49 8.87 -21.43 -7.99
C ILE A 49 7.82 -22.47 -7.61
N LEU A 50 6.56 -22.06 -7.39
CA LEU A 50 5.53 -22.93 -6.83
C LEU A 50 4.82 -23.79 -7.89
N TRP A 51 4.75 -23.29 -9.13
CA TRP A 51 4.08 -23.97 -10.23
C TRP A 51 5.03 -24.45 -11.34
N LYS A 52 6.34 -24.19 -11.22
CA LYS A 52 7.37 -24.54 -12.22
C LYS A 52 7.05 -24.00 -13.63
N SER A 53 6.32 -22.89 -13.71
CA SER A 53 5.91 -22.27 -14.98
C SER A 53 5.62 -20.78 -14.76
N ALA A 54 6.29 -19.91 -15.54
CA ALA A 54 6.07 -18.47 -15.49
C ALA A 54 4.68 -18.07 -16.04
N ASP A 55 4.13 -18.83 -16.97
CA ASP A 55 2.83 -18.56 -17.60
C ASP A 55 1.66 -18.63 -16.59
N LYS A 56 1.88 -19.24 -15.42
CA LYS A 56 0.90 -19.30 -14.33
C LYS A 56 0.93 -18.08 -13.42
N ALA A 57 1.61 -16.99 -13.81
CA ALA A 57 1.62 -15.72 -13.09
C ALA A 57 0.22 -15.20 -12.70
N PRO A 58 -0.82 -15.26 -13.55
CA PRO A 58 -2.16 -14.82 -13.15
C PRO A 58 -2.74 -15.61 -11.97
N LEU A 59 -2.47 -16.93 -11.91
CA LEU A 59 -2.90 -17.79 -10.80
C LEU A 59 -2.14 -17.44 -9.51
N ALA A 60 -0.84 -17.15 -9.63
CA ALA A 60 -0.03 -16.73 -8.50
C ALA A 60 -0.45 -15.36 -7.96
N ALA A 61 -0.76 -14.39 -8.83
CA ALA A 61 -1.24 -13.07 -8.46
C ALA A 61 -2.54 -13.13 -7.63
N GLU A 62 -3.51 -13.94 -8.10
CA GLU A 62 -4.78 -14.16 -7.39
C GLU A 62 -4.54 -14.84 -6.05
N ALA A 63 -3.74 -15.91 -6.02
CA ALA A 63 -3.45 -16.67 -4.80
C ALA A 63 -2.74 -15.83 -3.72
N MET A 64 -1.87 -14.91 -4.12
CA MET A 64 -1.17 -14.01 -3.20
C MET A 64 -2.05 -12.84 -2.72
N GLY A 65 -3.12 -12.50 -3.43
CA GLY A 65 -4.00 -11.40 -3.05
C GLY A 65 -3.35 -10.01 -3.17
N ILE A 66 -2.66 -9.75 -4.29
CA ILE A 66 -1.82 -8.55 -4.48
C ILE A 66 -2.59 -7.23 -4.71
N ILE A 67 -3.91 -7.30 -4.87
CA ILE A 67 -4.77 -6.17 -5.25
C ILE A 67 -5.22 -5.34 -4.03
N ALA A 68 -5.39 -4.03 -4.23
CA ALA A 68 -5.73 -3.09 -3.15
C ALA A 68 -6.95 -3.51 -2.29
N PRO A 69 -8.10 -3.97 -2.85
CA PRO A 69 -9.24 -4.41 -2.04
C PRO A 69 -8.89 -5.58 -1.10
N ARG A 70 -8.10 -6.53 -1.59
CA ARG A 70 -7.74 -7.72 -0.81
C ARG A 70 -6.81 -7.36 0.34
N LEU A 71 -5.82 -6.50 0.09
CA LEU A 71 -4.92 -6.02 1.14
C LEU A 71 -5.63 -5.14 2.17
N LYS A 72 -6.67 -4.40 1.75
CA LYS A 72 -7.51 -3.61 2.66
C LYS A 72 -8.31 -4.49 3.62
N GLU A 73 -8.89 -5.57 3.12
CA GLU A 73 -9.61 -6.56 3.94
C GLU A 73 -8.72 -7.19 5.02
N LEU A 74 -7.45 -7.42 4.69
CA LEU A 74 -6.42 -7.93 5.61
C LEU A 74 -5.85 -6.87 6.55
N LYS A 75 -6.36 -5.63 6.51
CA LYS A 75 -5.88 -4.47 7.31
C LYS A 75 -4.39 -4.15 7.08
N LEU A 76 -3.86 -4.48 5.91
CA LEU A 76 -2.47 -4.17 5.53
C LEU A 76 -2.33 -2.73 4.97
N ILE A 77 -3.44 -2.13 4.55
CA ILE A 77 -3.51 -0.74 4.08
C ILE A 77 -4.67 0.02 4.73
N ASP A 78 -4.53 1.34 4.80
CA ASP A 78 -5.47 2.27 5.43
C ASP A 78 -6.57 2.74 4.48
N SER A 79 -6.25 3.00 3.21
CA SER A 79 -7.24 3.53 2.25
C SER A 79 -6.95 3.05 0.83
N ILE A 80 -8.02 2.96 0.04
CA ILE A 80 -7.95 2.77 -1.41
C ILE A 80 -8.38 4.07 -2.07
N ILE A 81 -7.51 4.65 -2.88
CA ILE A 81 -7.80 5.89 -3.60
C ILE A 81 -8.39 5.50 -4.97
N PRO A 82 -9.63 5.90 -5.27
CA PRO A 82 -10.28 5.53 -6.52
C PRO A 82 -9.55 6.18 -7.70
N GLU A 83 -9.44 5.43 -8.79
CA GLU A 83 -8.89 5.93 -10.04
C GLU A 83 -10.02 6.43 -10.97
N PRO A 84 -9.72 7.35 -11.91
CA PRO A 84 -10.64 7.73 -12.97
C PRO A 84 -11.18 6.52 -13.75
N LEU A 85 -12.30 6.71 -14.45
CA LEU A 85 -12.88 5.68 -15.30
C LEU A 85 -11.85 5.14 -16.31
N GLY A 86 -11.53 3.85 -16.20
CA GLY A 86 -10.53 3.17 -17.03
C GLY A 86 -9.08 3.32 -16.55
N GLY A 87 -8.82 3.91 -15.38
CA GLY A 87 -7.50 3.99 -14.74
C GLY A 87 -6.86 5.38 -14.75
N ALA A 88 -5.85 5.58 -13.90
CA ALA A 88 -5.16 6.84 -13.64
C ALA A 88 -4.59 7.49 -14.91
N HIS A 89 -4.07 6.68 -15.83
CA HIS A 89 -3.52 7.13 -17.10
C HIS A 89 -4.56 7.81 -18.02
N ARG A 90 -5.86 7.57 -17.81
CA ARG A 90 -6.94 8.17 -18.60
C ARG A 90 -7.22 9.62 -18.23
N ASN A 91 -6.96 10.00 -16.98
CA ASN A 91 -7.08 11.37 -16.51
C ASN A 91 -6.14 11.63 -15.31
N PRO A 92 -4.86 11.91 -15.57
CA PRO A 92 -3.86 12.12 -14.51
C PRO A 92 -4.16 13.33 -13.63
N GLU A 93 -4.82 14.36 -14.16
CA GLU A 93 -5.19 15.55 -13.40
C GLU A 93 -6.26 15.23 -12.35
N ALA A 94 -7.30 14.48 -12.73
CA ALA A 94 -8.30 13.99 -11.80
C ALA A 94 -7.69 13.02 -10.78
N MET A 95 -6.78 12.14 -11.21
CA MET A 95 -6.05 11.25 -10.29
C MET A 95 -5.23 12.05 -9.26
N ALA A 96 -4.51 13.08 -9.71
CA ALA A 96 -3.74 13.94 -8.81
C ALA A 96 -4.65 14.67 -7.81
N ALA A 97 -5.85 15.10 -8.22
CA ALA A 97 -6.83 15.69 -7.32
C ALA A 97 -7.31 14.71 -6.25
N SER A 98 -7.66 13.47 -6.64
CA SER A 98 -8.07 12.41 -5.71
C SER A 98 -6.95 12.03 -4.75
N LEU A 99 -5.72 11.87 -5.24
CA LEU A 99 -4.54 11.61 -4.42
C LEU A 99 -4.28 12.74 -3.42
N LYS A 100 -4.28 14.00 -3.89
CA LYS A 100 -4.07 15.18 -3.04
C LYS A 100 -5.12 15.25 -1.94
N ALA A 101 -6.39 15.01 -2.26
CA ALA A 101 -7.47 15.02 -1.27
C ALA A 101 -7.23 13.97 -0.17
N GLN A 102 -6.84 12.74 -0.54
CA GLN A 102 -6.53 11.70 0.43
C GLN A 102 -5.32 12.07 1.30
N LEU A 103 -4.23 12.54 0.70
CA LEU A 103 -3.02 12.91 1.44
C LEU A 103 -3.29 14.04 2.45
N LEU A 104 -4.09 15.04 2.07
CA LEU A 104 -4.47 16.12 2.98
C LEU A 104 -5.34 15.62 4.15
N ALA A 105 -6.28 14.71 3.87
CA ALA A 105 -7.13 14.13 4.91
C ALA A 105 -6.30 13.30 5.91
N ASP A 106 -5.40 12.46 5.40
CA ASP A 106 -4.51 11.63 6.23
C ASP A 106 -3.55 12.47 7.05
N LEU A 107 -2.98 13.54 6.47
CA LEU A 107 -2.06 14.42 7.18
C LEU A 107 -2.78 15.18 8.29
N ALA A 108 -3.98 15.71 8.02
CA ALA A 108 -4.79 16.40 9.02
C ALA A 108 -5.18 15.49 10.20
N ASP A 109 -5.50 14.22 9.94
CA ASP A 109 -5.79 13.19 10.96
C ASP A 109 -4.55 12.83 11.80
N LEU A 110 -3.34 13.01 11.26
CA LEU A 110 -2.09 12.73 11.97
C LEU A 110 -1.57 13.94 12.74
N ASP A 111 -1.83 15.16 12.27
CA ASP A 111 -1.33 16.40 12.86
C ASP A 111 -1.92 16.70 14.26
N VAL A 112 -3.04 16.07 14.61
CA VAL A 112 -3.64 16.17 15.95
C VAL A 112 -2.88 15.35 17.01
N LEU A 113 -1.97 14.45 16.60
CA LEU A 113 -1.23 13.57 17.50
C LEU A 113 0.06 14.23 17.96
N SER A 114 0.43 14.01 19.22
CA SER A 114 1.78 14.32 19.69
C SER A 114 2.81 13.43 18.99
N THR A 115 4.07 13.88 18.92
CA THR A 115 5.15 13.05 18.34
C THR A 115 5.28 11.69 19.01
N GLU A 116 5.08 11.60 20.33
CA GLU A 116 5.13 10.33 21.06
C GLU A 116 3.94 9.43 20.71
N ASP A 117 2.72 9.97 20.67
CA ASP A 117 1.53 9.21 20.26
C ASP A 117 1.64 8.72 18.82
N LEU A 118 2.17 9.55 17.92
CA LEU A 118 2.41 9.21 16.52
C LEU A 118 3.37 8.02 16.39
N LYS A 119 4.52 8.07 17.08
CA LYS A 119 5.50 6.98 17.10
C LYS A 119 4.92 5.70 17.71
N ASN A 120 4.19 5.83 18.83
CA ASN A 120 3.56 4.70 19.49
C ASN A 120 2.48 4.06 18.61
N ARG A 121 1.61 4.86 17.98
CA ARG A 121 0.61 4.40 17.02
C ARG A 121 1.26 3.66 15.85
N ARG A 122 2.35 4.21 15.29
CA ARG A 122 3.12 3.55 14.22
C ARG A 122 3.67 2.20 14.67
N TYR A 123 4.25 2.13 15.86
CA TYR A 123 4.78 0.89 16.42
C TYR A 123 3.67 -0.15 16.62
N GLN A 124 2.55 0.24 17.24
CA GLN A 124 1.41 -0.66 17.45
C GLN A 124 0.85 -1.19 16.13
N ARG A 125 0.71 -0.33 15.11
CA ARG A 125 0.30 -0.77 13.77
C ARG A 125 1.27 -1.80 13.20
N LEU A 126 2.58 -1.55 13.28
CA LEU A 126 3.60 -2.48 12.78
C LEU A 126 3.55 -3.83 13.49
N MET A 127 3.33 -3.85 14.81
CA MET A 127 3.20 -5.08 15.59
C MET A 127 1.88 -5.81 15.32
N SER A 128 0.83 -5.10 14.87
CA SER A 128 -0.46 -5.70 14.53
C SER A 128 -0.49 -6.39 13.17
N TYR A 129 0.52 -6.19 12.31
CA TYR A 129 0.55 -6.83 11.01
C TYR A 129 0.81 -8.33 11.13
N GLY A 130 -0.06 -9.11 10.50
CA GLY A 130 -0.10 -10.56 10.66
C GLY A 130 -1.29 -10.95 11.52
N TYR A 131 -1.22 -12.12 12.13
CA TYR A 131 -2.31 -12.72 12.90
C TYR A 131 -1.83 -13.41 14.19
N ALA A 132 -0.60 -13.11 14.62
CA ALA A 132 0.05 -13.70 15.79
C ALA A 132 0.71 -12.62 16.64
#